data_AF-A0A9Q0QGF4-F1
#
_entry.id   AF-A0A9Q0QGF4-F1
#
_cell.length_a   1.000
_cell.length_b   1.000
_cell.length_c   1.000
_cell.angle_alpha   90.00
_cell.angle_beta   90.00
_cell.angle_gamma   90.00
#
_symmetry.space_group_name_H-M   'P 1'
#
loop_
_entity.id
_entity.type
_entity.pdbx_description
1 polymer ?
#
loop_
_entity_poly.entity_id
_entity_poly.type
_entity_poly.pdbx_seq_one_letter_code
_entity_poly.pdbx_strand_id
1 'polypeptide(L)'
;MKSNTLLDYAVFELSPNLKRCDLFVSSNGNTEKLVSGSVKPFISHLKFAEEQASQAVQSIKLEFDRHRNAETWFTKGTLERFVRFVRTPEVLEMVNTFDAEMSQLEAAQNIYSQVMTAILSSREHL
;
A
#
# COMPACT_ATOMS: atom_id res chain seq x y z
N MET A 1 21.87 4.89 8.88
CA MET A 1 21.91 3.57 8.20
C MET A 1 21.96 3.75 6.68
N LYS A 2 22.56 2.81 5.94
CA LYS A 2 22.61 2.85 4.46
C LYS A 2 21.29 2.37 3.87
N SER A 3 20.92 2.80 2.66
CA SER A 3 19.62 2.42 2.06
C SER A 3 19.49 0.90 1.80
N ASN A 4 20.58 0.17 1.58
CA ASN A 4 20.54 -1.29 1.43
C ASN A 4 20.56 -2.05 2.78
N THR A 5 20.56 -1.35 3.92
CA THR A 5 20.53 -1.99 5.23
C THR A 5 19.18 -2.70 5.43
N LEU A 6 19.23 -4.01 5.71
CA LEU A 6 18.08 -4.81 6.12
C LEU A 6 17.59 -4.36 7.50
N LEU A 7 16.28 -4.22 7.63
CA LEU A 7 15.64 -3.77 8.86
C LEU A 7 15.19 -4.97 9.69
N ASP A 8 15.31 -4.87 11.00
CA ASP A 8 14.67 -5.80 11.93
C ASP A 8 13.18 -5.49 12.06
N TYR A 9 12.85 -4.19 12.12
CA TYR A 9 11.48 -3.70 12.19
C TYR A 9 11.40 -2.23 11.77
N ALA A 10 10.17 -1.79 11.53
CA ALA A 10 9.80 -0.38 11.46
C ALA A 10 8.60 -0.10 12.37
N VAL A 11 8.51 1.10 12.93
CA VAL A 11 7.42 1.49 13.83
C VAL A 11 6.85 2.83 13.39
N PHE A 12 5.53 2.88 13.24
CA PHE A 12 4.78 4.13 13.21
C PHE A 12 4.35 4.47 14.63
N GLU A 13 4.92 5.52 15.20
CA GLU A 13 4.45 6.10 16.46
C GLU A 13 3.40 7.16 16.14
N LEU A 14 2.18 6.96 16.65
CA LEU A 14 1.04 7.82 16.37
C LEU A 14 0.91 8.88 17.47
N SER A 15 0.57 10.11 17.07
CA SER A 15 0.22 11.16 18.03
C SER A 15 -1.08 10.81 18.76
N PRO A 16 -1.33 11.36 19.97
CA PRO A 16 -2.53 11.04 20.74
C PRO A 16 -3.86 11.27 20.02
N ASN A 17 -3.90 12.21 19.07
CA ASN A 17 -5.08 12.51 18.25
C ASN A 17 -5.12 11.73 16.92
N LEU A 18 -4.18 10.81 16.70
CA LEU A 18 -4.05 9.96 15.51
C LEU A 18 -3.95 10.72 14.17
N LYS A 19 -3.60 12.00 14.20
CA LYS A 19 -3.44 12.84 12.99
C LYS A 19 -2.03 12.85 12.45
N ARG A 20 -1.02 12.63 13.31
CA ARG A 20 0.41 12.68 12.96
C ARG A 20 1.11 11.41 13.40
N CYS A 21 2.15 11.03 12.67
CA CYS A 21 3.02 9.94 13.07
C CYS A 21 4.47 10.21 12.74
N ASP A 22 5.31 9.53 13.49
CA ASP A 22 6.72 9.39 13.22
C ASP A 22 6.99 7.95 12.77
N LEU A 23 7.70 7.80 11.65
CA LEU A 23 8.20 6.50 11.19
C LEU A 23 9.65 6.34 11.64
N PHE A 24 9.90 5.29 12.41
CA PHE A 24 11.22 4.86 12.82
C PHE A 24 11.57 3.53 12.14
N VAL A 25 12.86 3.35 11.83
CA VAL A 25 13.40 2.10 11.30
C VAL A 25 14.54 1.63 12.19
N SER A 26 14.67 0.32 12.37
CA SER A 26 15.68 -0.27 13.23
C SER A 26 16.41 -1.42 12.56
N SER A 27 17.72 -1.52 12.79
CA SER A 27 18.56 -2.63 12.34
C SER A 27 19.74 -2.81 13.29
N ASN A 28 19.95 -4.04 13.77
CA ASN A 28 21.04 -4.42 14.67
C ASN A 28 21.17 -3.48 15.87
N GLY A 29 20.04 -3.13 16.49
CA GLY A 29 19.97 -2.24 17.65
C GLY A 29 20.11 -0.74 17.33
N ASN A 30 20.40 -0.37 16.08
CA ASN A 30 20.42 1.02 15.66
C ASN A 30 19.04 1.44 15.16
N THR A 31 18.41 2.39 15.84
CA THR A 31 17.14 2.98 15.42
C THR A 31 17.37 4.39 14.89
N GLU A 32 16.74 4.73 13.78
CA GLU A 32 16.72 6.08 13.23
C GLU A 32 15.30 6.49 12.84
N LYS A 33 15.01 7.78 13.00
CA LYS A 33 13.76 8.37 12.54
C LYS A 33 13.86 8.61 11.03
N LEU A 34 12.97 8.00 10.27
CA LEU A 34 12.93 8.15 8.82
C LEU A 34 12.10 9.37 8.44
N VAL A 35 10.96 9.59 9.11
CA VAL A 35 10.07 10.70 8.74
C VAL A 35 9.03 11.07 9.79
N SER A 36 8.56 12.32 9.77
CA SER A 36 7.35 12.79 10.47
C SER A 36 6.30 13.25 9.47
N GLY A 37 5.03 12.90 9.63
CA GLY A 37 3.99 13.37 8.72
C GLY A 37 2.56 13.15 9.21
N SER A 38 1.59 13.45 8.34
CA SER A 38 0.20 13.06 8.56
C SER A 38 0.09 11.54 8.53
N VAL A 39 -0.75 10.98 9.39
CA VAL A 39 -0.99 9.54 9.50
C VAL A 39 -1.64 8.98 8.24
N LYS A 40 -2.65 9.68 7.72
CA LYS A 40 -3.56 9.18 6.70
C LYS A 40 -2.85 8.56 5.48
N PRO A 41 -1.85 9.21 4.86
CA PRO A 41 -1.18 8.65 3.69
C PRO A 41 -0.36 7.39 4.00
N PHE A 42 0.15 7.23 5.24
CA PHE A 42 0.94 6.06 5.60
C PHE A 42 0.09 4.82 5.88
N ILE A 43 -1.12 4.99 6.43
CA ILE A 43 -1.96 3.86 6.82
C ILE A 43 -3.13 3.54 5.89
N SER A 44 -3.60 4.48 5.06
CA SER A 44 -4.69 4.22 4.11
C SER A 44 -4.39 3.09 3.11
N HIS A 45 -3.11 2.78 2.90
CA HIS A 45 -2.67 1.71 2.00
C HIS A 45 -2.31 0.40 2.71
N LEU A 46 -2.39 0.39 4.03
CA LEU A 46 -2.07 -0.76 4.87
C LEU A 46 -3.35 -1.15 5.62
N LYS A 47 -4.25 -1.91 4.97
CA LYS A 47 -5.57 -2.30 5.53
C LYS A 47 -5.49 -2.75 7.00
N PHE A 48 -4.51 -3.60 7.32
CA PHE A 48 -4.27 -4.05 8.70
C PHE A 48 -3.91 -2.91 9.65
N ALA A 49 -3.08 -1.98 9.21
CA ALA A 49 -2.64 -0.87 10.03
C ALA A 49 -3.74 0.21 10.17
N GLU A 50 -4.63 0.36 9.19
CA GLU A 50 -5.86 1.16 9.33
C GLU A 50 -6.80 0.55 10.39
N GLU A 51 -6.98 -0.77 10.38
CA GLU A 51 -7.74 -1.49 11.41
C GLU A 51 -7.11 -1.31 12.80
N GLN A 52 -5.78 -1.39 12.93
CA GLN A 52 -5.09 -1.17 14.22
C GLN A 52 -5.16 0.30 14.69
N ALA A 53 -5.08 1.28 13.79
CA ALA A 53 -5.26 2.68 14.15
C ALA A 53 -6.71 2.97 14.60
N SER A 54 -7.70 2.30 14.01
CA SER A 54 -9.10 2.40 14.43
C SER A 54 -9.33 1.88 15.86
N GLN A 55 -8.45 1.00 16.35
CA GLN A 55 -8.43 0.49 17.72
C GLN A 55 -7.67 1.42 18.70
N ALA A 56 -7.32 2.64 18.27
CA ALA A 56 -6.59 3.65 19.06
C ALA A 56 -5.21 3.19 19.58
N VAL A 57 -4.57 2.25 18.89
CA VAL A 57 -3.21 1.82 19.23
C VAL A 57 -2.21 2.95 18.93
N GLN A 58 -1.35 3.30 19.88
CA GLN A 58 -0.39 4.41 19.74
C GLN A 58 0.86 4.06 18.93
N SER A 59 1.06 2.78 18.60
CA SER A 59 2.20 2.33 17.82
C SER A 59 1.81 1.18 16.90
N ILE A 60 2.19 1.26 15.63
CA ILE A 60 2.02 0.16 14.67
C ILE A 60 3.41 -0.31 14.28
N LYS A 61 3.73 -1.56 14.64
CA LYS A 61 5.02 -2.18 14.36
C LYS A 61 4.91 -3.09 13.15
N LEU A 62 5.76 -2.84 12.16
CA LEU A 62 5.96 -3.70 11.01
C LEU A 62 7.21 -4.53 11.28
N GLU A 63 7.00 -5.82 11.52
CA GLU A 63 8.07 -6.80 11.64
C GLU A 63 8.03 -7.75 10.46
N PHE A 64 9.20 -8.21 10.05
CA PHE A 64 9.32 -9.17 8.99
C PHE A 64 9.45 -10.59 9.56
N ASP A 65 8.67 -11.54 9.02
CA ASP A 65 8.77 -12.95 9.35
C ASP A 65 9.98 -13.58 8.64
N ARG A 66 11.05 -13.78 9.42
CA ARG A 66 12.34 -14.34 8.93
C ARG A 66 12.21 -15.73 8.31
N HIS A 67 11.09 -16.44 8.50
CA HIS A 67 10.89 -17.80 8.00
C HIS A 67 10.38 -17.89 6.54
N ARG A 68 10.06 -16.76 5.88
CA ARG A 68 9.49 -16.75 4.51
C ARG A 68 10.40 -16.12 3.45
N ASN A 69 11.63 -16.61 3.28
CA ASN A 69 12.51 -16.37 2.11
C ASN A 69 12.72 -14.90 1.69
N ALA A 70 12.61 -13.92 2.59
CA ALA A 70 12.61 -12.52 2.20
C ALA A 70 13.84 -11.74 2.70
N GLU A 71 15.01 -12.26 2.37
CA GLU A 71 16.28 -11.67 2.77
C GLU A 71 16.62 -10.34 2.08
N THR A 72 15.79 -9.82 1.16
CA THR A 72 16.23 -8.70 0.29
C THR A 72 15.32 -7.48 0.20
N TRP A 73 14.02 -7.58 0.51
CA TRP A 73 13.10 -6.46 0.23
C TRP A 73 12.88 -5.52 1.41
N PHE A 74 12.95 -6.01 2.66
CA PHE A 74 12.70 -5.21 3.86
C PHE A 74 13.94 -4.41 4.29
N THR A 75 14.33 -3.48 3.41
CA THR A 75 15.48 -2.59 3.60
C THR A 75 15.03 -1.16 3.90
N LYS A 76 15.92 -0.36 4.48
CA LYS A 76 15.72 1.08 4.65
C LYS A 76 15.27 1.76 3.35
N GLY A 77 15.93 1.49 2.24
CA GLY A 77 15.66 2.10 0.94
C GLY A 77 14.30 1.73 0.38
N THR A 78 13.78 0.55 0.70
CA THR A 78 12.38 0.20 0.39
C THR A 78 11.41 1.09 1.16
N LEU A 79 11.64 1.31 2.46
CA LEU A 79 10.79 2.22 3.23
C LEU A 79 10.96 3.68 2.82
N GLU A 80 12.16 4.14 2.47
CA GLU A 80 12.36 5.49 1.90
C GLU A 80 11.55 5.69 0.61
N ARG A 81 11.52 4.68 -0.26
CA ARG A 81 10.68 4.70 -1.48
C ARG A 81 9.20 4.68 -1.17
N PHE A 82 8.76 3.85 -0.22
CA PHE A 82 7.37 3.84 0.25
C PHE A 82 6.96 5.22 0.79
N VAL A 83 7.79 5.83 1.63
CA VAL A 83 7.54 7.17 2.19
C VAL A 83 7.43 8.21 1.08
N ARG A 84 8.30 8.18 0.07
CA ARG A 84 8.19 9.08 -1.09
C ARG A 84 6.89 8.85 -1.86
N PHE A 85 6.51 7.59 -2.09
CA PHE A 85 5.30 7.22 -2.80
C PHE A 85 4.04 7.75 -2.10
N VAL A 86 3.85 7.45 -0.82
CA VAL A 86 2.64 7.89 -0.07
C VAL A 86 2.58 9.40 0.16
N ARG A 87 3.71 10.10 0.03
CA ARG A 87 3.76 11.57 0.15
C ARG A 87 3.47 12.31 -1.15
N THR A 88 3.37 11.59 -2.26
CA THR A 88 3.13 12.16 -3.58
C THR A 88 1.70 11.79 -3.99
N PRO A 89 0.67 12.50 -3.49
CA PRO A 89 -0.73 12.15 -3.70
C PRO A 89 -1.08 12.05 -5.19
N GLU A 90 -0.38 12.79 -6.05
CA GLU A 90 -0.56 12.78 -7.50
C GLU A 90 -0.33 11.38 -8.09
N VAL A 91 0.66 10.63 -7.59
CA VAL A 91 0.95 9.27 -8.08
C VAL A 91 -0.16 8.31 -7.66
N LEU A 92 -0.69 8.48 -6.45
CA LEU A 92 -1.76 7.63 -5.95
C LEU A 92 -3.08 7.90 -6.69
N GLU A 93 -3.40 9.16 -6.96
CA GLU A 93 -4.57 9.55 -7.77
C GLU A 93 -4.46 9.02 -9.20
N MET A 94 -3.27 9.06 -9.80
CA MET A 94 -3.04 8.46 -11.12
C MET A 94 -3.28 6.95 -11.12
N VAL A 95 -2.77 6.21 -10.12
CA VAL A 95 -2.98 4.75 -10.04
C VAL A 95 -4.46 4.41 -9.89
N ASN A 96 -5.19 5.11 -9.02
CA ASN A 96 -6.64 4.90 -8.86
C ASN A 96 -7.42 5.21 -10.14
N THR A 97 -7.00 6.26 -10.86
CA THR A 97 -7.61 6.63 -12.15
C THR A 97 -7.39 5.52 -13.19
N PHE A 98 -6.15 5.02 -13.32
CA PHE A 98 -5.85 3.94 -14.25
C PHE A 98 -6.58 2.65 -13.91
N ASP A 99 -6.70 2.29 -12.63
CA ASP A 99 -7.43 1.10 -12.20
C ASP A 99 -8.92 1.19 -12.57
N ALA A 100 -9.53 2.37 -12.36
CA ALA A 100 -10.91 2.62 -12.75
C ALA A 100 -11.11 2.58 -14.28
N GLU A 101 -10.21 3.18 -15.05
CA GLU A 101 -10.25 3.14 -16.52
C GLU A 101 -10.08 1.71 -17.06
N MET A 102 -9.17 0.92 -16.48
CA MET A 102 -8.99 -0.49 -16.82
C MET A 102 -10.28 -1.28 -16.60
N SER A 103 -10.91 -1.10 -15.44
CA SER A 103 -12.17 -1.76 -15.09
C SER A 103 -13.30 -1.39 -16.03
N GLN A 104 -13.37 -0.12 -16.47
CA GLN A 104 -14.35 0.32 -17.48
C GLN A 104 -14.14 -0.37 -18.83
N LEU A 105 -12.88 -0.52 -19.28
CA LEU A 105 -12.57 -1.22 -20.53
C LEU A 105 -12.97 -2.71 -20.47
N GLU A 106 -12.67 -3.38 -19.36
CA GLU A 106 -13.07 -4.78 -19.14
C GLU A 106 -14.59 -4.94 -19.12
N ALA A 107 -15.31 -4.02 -18.45
CA ALA A 107 -16.77 -4.01 -18.43
C ALA A 107 -17.35 -3.82 -19.85
N ALA A 108 -16.78 -2.89 -20.63
CA ALA A 108 -17.19 -2.69 -22.02
C ALA A 108 -16.97 -3.95 -22.86
N GLN A 109 -15.78 -4.57 -22.75
CA GLN A 109 -15.47 -5.81 -23.46
C GLN A 109 -16.45 -6.94 -23.14
N ASN A 110 -16.81 -7.09 -21.86
CA ASN A 110 -17.80 -8.09 -21.43
C ASN A 110 -19.19 -7.82 -22.04
N ILE A 111 -19.64 -6.57 -22.03
CA ILE A 111 -20.93 -6.20 -22.65
C ILE A 111 -20.91 -6.51 -24.15
N TYR A 112 -19.86 -6.12 -24.88
CA TYR A 112 -19.74 -6.41 -26.31
C TYR A 112 -19.77 -7.92 -26.59
N SER A 113 -19.08 -8.72 -25.79
CA SER A 113 -19.05 -10.18 -25.93
C SER A 113 -20.42 -10.81 -25.69
N GLN A 114 -21.16 -10.36 -24.67
CA GLN A 114 -22.52 -10.83 -24.38
C GLN A 114 -23.50 -10.46 -25.50
N VAL A 115 -23.45 -9.22 -25.98
CA VAL A 115 -24.31 -8.75 -27.09
C VAL A 115 -24.03 -9.56 -28.36
N MET A 116 -22.76 -9.79 -28.70
CA MET A 116 -22.40 -10.59 -29.87
C MET A 116 -22.91 -12.03 -29.74
N THR A 117 -22.76 -12.63 -28.55
CA THR A 117 -23.27 -13.98 -28.26
C THR A 117 -24.79 -14.05 -28.42
N ALA A 118 -25.53 -13.05 -27.91
CA ALA A 118 -26.98 -12.98 -28.03
C ALA A 118 -27.46 -12.80 -29.49
N ILE A 119 -26.75 -11.99 -30.29
CA ILE A 119 -27.04 -11.82 -31.71
C ILE A 119 -26.81 -13.12 -32.49
N LEU A 120 -25.71 -13.82 -32.21
CA LEU A 120 -25.40 -15.10 -32.86
C LEU A 120 -26.42 -16.18 -32.47
N SER A 121 -26.78 -16.29 -31.19
CA SER A 121 -27.81 -17.21 -30.71
C SER A 121 -29.19 -16.93 -31.33
N SER A 122 -29.54 -15.66 -31.56
CA SER A 122 -30.81 -15.30 -32.21
C SER A 122 -30.85 -15.63 -33.70
N ARG A 123 -29.69 -15.77 -34.36
CA ARG A 123 -29.58 -16.18 -35.77
C ARG A 123 -29.65 -17.68 -35.98
N GLU A 124 -29.36 -18.50 -34.97
CA GLU A 124 -29.46 -19.96 -35.06
C GLU A 124 -30.89 -20.49 -34.84
N HIS A 125 -31.81 -19.64 -34.36
CA HIS A 125 -33.22 -19.98 -34.11
C HIS A 125 -34.20 -19.48 -35.20
N LEU A 126 -33.68 -19.01 -36.34
CA LEU A 126 -34.43 -18.59 -37.55
C LEU A 126 -34.08 -19.52 -38.72
#